data_AF-A0A842WYC3-F1
#
_entry.id   AF-A0A842WYC3-F1
#
_cell.length_a   1.000
_cell.length_b   1.000
_cell.length_c   1.000
_cell.angle_alpha   90.00
_cell.angle_beta   90.00
_cell.angle_gamma   90.00
#
_symmetry.space_group_name_H-M   'P 1'
#
loop_
_entity.id
_entity.type
_entity.pdbx_description
1 polymer ?
#
loop_
_entity_poly.entity_id
_entity_poly.type
_entity_poly.pdbx_seq_one_letter_code
_entity_poly.pdbx_strand_id
1 'polypeptide(L)'
;MPQSQDDLENIPRYQRGFEWFTHIVQTEMKERPWRRLGILSFYDKPYADTDSIYLSPKQVILAMAKEVKKKETGLLIVVDALEKGEMGLSTKQGFDQFMEIFDTVFPDSVKYYFGNKASDRKWLHEYDPLKIPLSWLVKRPDIFADILSDASPIGEDIGPGDAAFENIEGMIEVLLEKLGPPSLTEEVMGKIKSTEASDYAGEAVGLMTVFVSPTTAVSRGVKYLGKFMSLVKDRRKAEVKKVYEEWESRVEKGYSKENLLKFFELDDKYDAGLDEALADYKTVLLVVETRNSLYDLFLPLVLQHLVEEIGYLPPEDRPKREPGTEEESTSAETEEWDTDALTYSDIEEVDSEQLSDLDDAQLPKVDIEFEIKSDIDITDADFEGKPETILFLDAATHLSKFDRSFKFALGLPDKYPNLSVSASFYTDKEKIIDSLEEGVLEYMKDRALVFDLHPDIFDDVTARMPITRKAWLMAQLQEMEQLRSEGDLAVLEYYPSEDPKWSLRKVAKPESKVVREIRSWFRRG
;
A
#
# COMPACT_ATOMS: atom_id res chain seq x y z
N MET A 1 -11.36 41.17 0.25
CA MET A 1 -11.03 42.03 -0.91
C MET A 1 -11.08 41.17 -2.17
N PRO A 2 -11.45 41.71 -3.34
CA PRO A 2 -11.33 40.99 -4.60
C PRO A 2 -9.85 40.89 -5.00
N GLN A 3 -9.34 39.67 -5.22
CA GLN A 3 -8.00 39.46 -5.76
C GLN A 3 -7.97 39.86 -7.25
N SER A 4 -6.93 40.59 -7.66
CA SER A 4 -6.75 41.03 -9.05
C SER A 4 -6.44 39.84 -9.97
N GLN A 5 -6.42 40.06 -11.29
CA GLN A 5 -6.03 39.00 -12.24
C GLN A 5 -4.57 38.58 -12.06
N ASP A 6 -3.71 39.46 -11.54
CA ASP A 6 -2.27 39.21 -11.31
C ASP A 6 -2.02 38.09 -10.28
N ASP A 7 -2.95 37.87 -9.34
CA ASP A 7 -2.89 36.78 -8.34
C ASP A 7 -3.11 35.38 -8.95
N LEU A 8 -3.47 35.28 -10.24
CA LEU A 8 -3.60 34.00 -10.97
C LEU A 8 -2.31 33.60 -11.70
N GLU A 9 -1.46 34.57 -12.08
CA GLU A 9 -0.21 34.29 -12.79
C GLU A 9 0.92 33.84 -11.86
N ASN A 10 0.87 34.23 -10.57
CA ASN A 10 1.91 33.94 -9.57
C ASN A 10 1.80 32.57 -8.86
N ILE A 11 0.86 31.68 -9.25
CA ILE A 11 0.77 30.33 -8.65
C ILE A 11 1.89 29.44 -9.20
N PRO A 12 2.73 28.79 -8.36
CA PRO A 12 3.68 27.77 -8.81
C PRO A 12 3.00 26.64 -9.59
N ARG A 13 3.66 26.13 -10.65
CA ARG A 13 3.13 25.04 -11.48
C ARG A 13 2.76 23.78 -10.68
N TYR A 14 3.49 23.53 -9.59
CA TYR A 14 3.24 22.46 -8.62
C TYR A 14 1.88 22.62 -7.93
N GLN A 15 1.69 23.70 -7.16
CA GLN A 15 0.41 24.07 -6.54
C GLN A 15 -0.76 24.00 -7.54
N ARG A 16 -0.53 24.51 -8.76
CA ARG A 16 -1.54 24.53 -9.83
C ARG A 16 -1.99 23.13 -10.25
N GLY A 17 -1.09 22.15 -10.36
CA GLY A 17 -1.46 20.78 -10.74
C GLY A 17 -2.29 20.07 -9.69
N PHE A 18 -1.95 20.25 -8.42
CA PHE A 18 -2.77 19.77 -7.31
C PHE A 18 -4.16 20.44 -7.29
N GLU A 19 -4.24 21.76 -7.48
CA GLU A 19 -5.51 22.50 -7.58
C GLU A 19 -6.39 22.00 -8.73
N TRP A 20 -5.81 21.77 -9.92
CA TRP A 20 -6.53 21.31 -11.11
C TRP A 20 -6.98 19.85 -10.98
N PHE A 21 -6.14 18.96 -10.47
CA PHE A 21 -6.54 17.57 -10.26
C PHE A 21 -7.61 17.46 -9.16
N THR A 22 -7.48 18.23 -8.06
CA THR A 22 -8.54 18.34 -7.03
C THR A 22 -9.88 18.76 -7.66
N HIS A 23 -9.87 19.64 -8.67
CA HIS A 23 -11.10 20.00 -9.38
C HIS A 23 -11.77 18.80 -10.05
N ILE A 24 -11.03 17.97 -10.81
CA ILE A 24 -11.57 16.72 -11.42
C ILE A 24 -12.24 15.86 -10.35
N VAL A 25 -11.51 15.64 -9.25
CA VAL A 25 -11.95 14.76 -8.18
C VAL A 25 -13.29 15.25 -7.63
N GLN A 26 -13.42 16.56 -7.43
CA GLN A 26 -14.61 17.21 -6.87
C GLN A 26 -15.73 17.52 -7.87
N THR A 27 -15.54 17.38 -9.19
CA THR A 27 -16.60 17.58 -10.18
C THR A 27 -17.06 16.29 -10.85
N GLU A 28 -16.16 15.32 -11.04
CA GLU A 28 -16.43 14.12 -11.86
C GLU A 28 -16.22 12.79 -11.12
N MET A 29 -15.57 12.80 -9.94
CA MET A 29 -15.20 11.59 -9.19
C MET A 29 -15.77 11.53 -7.76
N LYS A 30 -16.78 12.35 -7.46
CA LYS A 30 -17.45 12.37 -6.15
C LYS A 30 -18.21 11.08 -5.88
N GLU A 31 -18.45 10.82 -4.59
CA GLU A 31 -19.38 9.79 -4.08
C GLU A 31 -19.09 8.35 -4.57
N ARG A 32 -17.88 8.10 -5.07
CA ARG A 32 -17.41 6.74 -5.40
C ARG A 32 -17.18 5.95 -4.12
N PRO A 33 -17.52 4.64 -4.08
CA PRO A 33 -17.15 3.79 -2.95
C PRO A 33 -15.63 3.67 -2.85
N TRP A 34 -15.15 3.57 -1.62
CA TRP A 34 -13.74 3.43 -1.31
C TRP A 34 -13.49 2.03 -0.77
N ARG A 35 -12.58 1.32 -1.43
CA ARG A 35 -12.17 -0.03 -1.05
C ARG A 35 -10.75 -0.33 -1.56
N ARG A 36 -10.59 -0.33 -2.89
CA ARG A 36 -9.31 -0.28 -3.59
C ARG A 36 -9.31 0.85 -4.61
N LEU A 37 -8.15 1.50 -4.75
CA LEU A 37 -7.90 2.47 -5.83
C LEU A 37 -6.48 2.30 -6.37
N GLY A 38 -6.35 1.81 -7.60
CA GLY A 38 -5.06 1.81 -8.31
C GLY A 38 -4.78 3.17 -8.95
N ILE A 39 -3.58 3.72 -8.78
CA ILE A 39 -3.12 4.91 -9.51
C ILE A 39 -1.96 4.46 -10.40
N LEU A 40 -2.19 4.37 -11.72
CA LEU A 40 -1.34 3.60 -12.63
C LEU A 40 -0.60 4.49 -13.63
N SER A 41 0.72 4.32 -13.71
CA SER A 41 1.55 4.86 -14.78
C SER A 41 2.47 3.79 -15.38
N PHE A 42 3.00 4.09 -16.57
CA PHE A 42 4.12 3.36 -17.12
C PHE A 42 5.42 3.78 -16.41
N TYR A 43 5.75 5.07 -16.38
CA TYR A 43 7.03 5.57 -15.86
C TYR A 43 7.00 6.01 -14.38
N ASP A 44 8.13 5.87 -13.66
CA ASP A 44 8.45 6.58 -12.40
C ASP A 44 8.75 8.06 -12.70
N LYS A 45 7.70 8.80 -13.07
CA LYS A 45 7.74 10.19 -13.56
C LYS A 45 6.44 10.93 -13.19
N PRO A 46 6.46 12.28 -13.17
CA PRO A 46 5.23 13.05 -13.06
C PRO A 46 4.26 12.71 -14.20
N TYR A 47 2.97 12.70 -13.87
CA TYR A 47 1.87 12.44 -14.81
C TYR A 47 1.63 13.62 -15.75
N ALA A 48 2.04 14.83 -15.36
CA ALA A 48 2.18 15.99 -16.22
C ALA A 48 3.37 16.84 -15.76
N ASP A 49 4.23 17.28 -16.70
CA ASP A 49 5.37 18.17 -16.45
C ASP A 49 5.49 19.14 -17.63
N THR A 50 4.93 20.34 -17.47
CA THR A 50 4.98 21.42 -18.46
C THR A 50 5.29 22.75 -17.79
N ASP A 51 5.51 23.81 -18.58
CA ASP A 51 5.66 25.17 -18.07
C ASP A 51 4.43 25.66 -17.28
N SER A 52 3.24 25.09 -17.56
CA SER A 52 1.97 25.51 -16.95
C SER A 52 1.57 24.66 -15.75
N ILE A 53 1.83 23.36 -15.74
CA ILE A 53 1.33 22.41 -14.74
C ILE A 53 2.38 21.36 -14.39
N TYR A 54 2.44 20.99 -13.11
CA TYR A 54 3.19 19.84 -12.63
C TYR A 54 2.29 18.98 -11.74
N LEU A 55 2.16 17.69 -12.07
CA LEU A 55 1.36 16.72 -11.33
C LEU A 55 2.15 15.42 -11.09
N SER A 56 2.47 15.13 -9.83
CA SER A 56 3.12 13.91 -9.35
C SER A 56 2.11 12.90 -8.77
N PRO A 57 2.53 11.62 -8.57
CA PRO A 57 1.73 10.63 -7.84
C PRO A 57 1.28 11.13 -6.46
N LYS A 58 2.19 11.77 -5.72
CA LYS A 58 1.92 12.37 -4.41
C LYS A 58 0.82 13.42 -4.44
N GLN A 59 0.80 14.30 -5.46
CA GLN A 59 -0.25 15.32 -5.59
C GLN A 59 -1.62 14.71 -5.92
N VAL A 60 -1.67 13.63 -6.71
CA VAL A 60 -2.89 12.84 -6.93
C VAL A 60 -3.34 12.20 -5.62
N ILE A 61 -2.43 11.57 -4.87
CA ILE A 61 -2.70 10.98 -3.55
C ILE A 61 -3.28 12.04 -2.60
N LEU A 62 -2.69 13.24 -2.48
CA LEU A 62 -3.21 14.29 -1.60
C LEU A 62 -4.60 14.79 -2.00
N ALA A 63 -4.88 14.89 -3.31
CA ALA A 63 -6.18 15.32 -3.81
C ALA A 63 -7.27 14.26 -3.55
N MET A 64 -6.95 12.98 -3.74
CA MET A 64 -7.83 11.87 -3.40
C MET A 64 -8.05 11.78 -1.88
N ALA A 65 -6.98 11.88 -1.09
CA ALA A 65 -7.02 11.90 0.38
C ALA A 65 -7.89 13.05 0.91
N LYS A 66 -7.82 14.24 0.29
CA LYS A 66 -8.68 15.39 0.62
C LYS A 66 -10.16 15.11 0.37
N GLU A 67 -10.50 14.45 -0.74
CA GLU A 67 -11.91 14.14 -1.06
C GLU A 67 -12.51 13.10 -0.10
N VAL A 68 -11.71 12.14 0.36
CA VAL A 68 -12.19 11.08 1.27
C VAL A 68 -12.21 11.49 2.74
N LYS A 69 -11.54 12.59 3.14
CA LYS A 69 -11.45 12.99 4.54
C LYS A 69 -12.81 13.43 5.08
N LYS A 70 -13.57 12.48 5.62
CA LYS A 70 -14.71 12.75 6.50
C LYS A 70 -14.19 13.06 7.92
N LYS A 71 -15.10 13.52 8.79
CA LYS A 71 -14.79 13.75 10.20
C LYS A 71 -14.34 12.49 10.94
N GLU A 72 -14.95 11.36 10.62
CA GLU A 72 -14.81 10.08 11.35
C GLU A 72 -14.00 9.03 10.57
N THR A 73 -13.18 9.46 9.60
CA THR A 73 -12.31 8.57 8.81
C THR A 73 -10.84 8.89 9.11
N GLY A 74 -10.08 7.92 9.61
CA GLY A 74 -8.63 8.02 9.78
C GLY A 74 -7.92 7.94 8.43
N LEU A 75 -6.85 8.73 8.24
CA LEU A 75 -6.04 8.67 7.01
C LEU A 75 -4.60 8.34 7.37
N LEU A 76 -4.02 7.34 6.70
CA LEU A 76 -2.60 7.03 6.78
C LEU A 76 -1.99 7.16 5.38
N ILE A 77 -1.06 8.10 5.21
CA ILE A 77 -0.45 8.41 3.92
C ILE A 77 1.05 8.09 4.01
N VAL A 78 1.47 7.03 3.32
CA VAL A 78 2.86 6.59 3.23
C VAL A 78 3.46 7.15 1.94
N VAL A 79 4.46 8.04 2.05
CA VAL A 79 5.11 8.70 0.90
C VAL A 79 6.58 8.34 0.77
N ASP A 80 7.02 8.00 -0.44
CA ASP A 80 8.42 7.71 -0.71
C ASP A 80 9.23 8.99 -0.88
N ALA A 81 10.32 9.09 -0.13
CA ALA A 81 11.18 10.26 -0.11
C ALA A 81 12.26 10.26 -1.21
N LEU A 82 12.45 9.18 -1.97
CA LEU A 82 13.64 9.00 -2.81
C LEU A 82 13.44 9.28 -4.31
N GLU A 83 12.22 9.58 -4.73
CA GLU A 83 11.91 10.23 -6.01
C GLU A 83 12.67 11.55 -6.20
N LYS A 84 13.04 11.86 -7.45
CA LYS A 84 13.95 12.97 -7.80
C LYS A 84 13.21 14.22 -8.30
N GLY A 85 13.87 15.38 -8.15
CA GLY A 85 13.38 16.65 -8.68
C GLY A 85 12.18 17.20 -7.90
N GLU A 86 11.24 17.82 -8.61
CA GLU A 86 9.95 18.31 -8.06
C GLU A 86 9.01 17.16 -7.66
N MET A 87 9.26 15.91 -8.11
CA MET A 87 8.37 14.78 -7.88
C MET A 87 8.37 14.31 -6.42
N GLY A 88 9.55 14.38 -5.78
CA GLY A 88 9.84 13.71 -4.53
C GLY A 88 10.51 14.57 -3.48
N LEU A 89 10.55 14.00 -2.26
CA LEU A 89 11.05 14.66 -1.06
C LEU A 89 12.59 14.60 -0.94
N SER A 90 13.27 14.05 -1.96
CA SER A 90 14.73 13.89 -1.99
C SER A 90 15.49 15.21 -2.20
N THR A 91 14.78 16.26 -2.59
CA THR A 91 15.28 17.63 -2.66
C THR A 91 14.51 18.49 -1.66
N LYS A 92 15.19 19.47 -1.04
CA LYS A 92 14.51 20.38 -0.12
C LYS A 92 13.38 21.17 -0.80
N GLN A 93 13.55 21.56 -2.07
CA GLN A 93 12.51 22.27 -2.80
C GLN A 93 11.24 21.42 -2.99
N GLY A 94 11.37 20.18 -3.47
CA GLY A 94 10.22 19.28 -3.65
C GLY A 94 9.54 18.93 -2.32
N PHE A 95 10.33 18.80 -1.24
CA PHE A 95 9.82 18.65 0.11
C PHE A 95 9.04 19.87 0.59
N ASP A 96 9.63 21.08 0.54
CA ASP A 96 8.99 22.32 0.97
C ASP A 96 7.66 22.55 0.21
N GLN A 97 7.63 22.28 -1.10
CA GLN A 97 6.44 22.36 -1.95
C GLN A 97 5.35 21.32 -1.60
N PHE A 98 5.74 20.08 -1.32
CA PHE A 98 4.81 19.04 -0.88
C PHE A 98 4.22 19.37 0.49
N MET A 99 5.06 19.79 1.45
CA MET A 99 4.63 20.14 2.80
C MET A 99 3.73 21.38 2.83
N GLU A 100 3.99 22.40 2.00
CA GLU A 100 3.10 23.56 1.83
C GLU A 100 1.67 23.14 1.48
N ILE A 101 1.50 22.20 0.55
CA ILE A 101 0.19 21.62 0.22
C ILE A 101 -0.34 20.79 1.37
N PHE A 102 0.47 19.86 1.90
CA PHE A 102 0.04 18.90 2.90
C PHE A 102 -0.47 19.57 4.18
N ASP A 103 0.29 20.53 4.74
CA ASP A 103 -0.07 21.25 5.96
C ASP A 103 -1.26 22.22 5.73
N THR A 104 -1.45 22.72 4.50
CA THR A 104 -2.65 23.50 4.13
C THR A 104 -3.91 22.63 4.06
N VAL A 105 -3.79 21.36 3.68
CA VAL A 105 -4.92 20.43 3.53
C VAL A 105 -5.23 19.70 4.84
N PHE A 106 -4.21 19.40 5.64
CA PHE A 106 -4.29 18.62 6.87
C PHE A 106 -3.50 19.32 8.00
N PRO A 107 -4.00 20.44 8.54
CA PRO A 107 -3.26 21.23 9.55
C PRO A 107 -3.00 20.45 10.85
N ASP A 108 -3.95 19.62 11.28
CA ASP A 108 -3.86 18.82 12.51
C ASP A 108 -3.19 17.44 12.29
N SER A 109 -2.32 17.32 11.28
CA SER A 109 -1.68 16.06 10.90
C SER A 109 -0.47 15.69 11.75
N VAL A 110 -0.38 14.40 12.09
CA VAL A 110 0.79 13.80 12.76
C VAL A 110 1.76 13.28 11.69
N LYS A 111 3.06 13.43 11.93
CA LYS A 111 4.11 13.21 10.92
C LYS A 111 5.25 12.36 11.48
N TYR A 112 5.56 11.26 10.81
CA TYR A 112 6.60 10.32 11.17
C TYR A 112 7.60 10.13 10.03
N TYR A 113 8.81 9.68 10.39
CA TYR A 113 9.87 9.34 9.44
C TYR A 113 10.38 7.92 9.68
N PHE A 114 10.45 7.12 8.61
CA PHE A 114 11.10 5.81 8.62
C PHE A 114 12.23 5.77 7.59
N GLY A 115 13.47 5.89 8.05
CA GLY A 115 14.61 5.99 7.16
C GLY A 115 15.91 6.35 7.89
N ASN A 116 16.99 6.47 7.11
CA ASN A 116 18.31 6.72 7.68
C ASN A 116 18.48 8.17 8.16
N LYS A 117 18.39 8.44 9.47
CA LYS A 117 18.71 9.77 10.05
C LYS A 117 20.18 10.19 9.93
N ALA A 118 21.06 9.38 9.31
CA ALA A 118 22.40 9.77 8.90
C ALA A 118 22.51 10.19 7.41
N SER A 119 21.38 10.31 6.68
CA SER A 119 21.39 10.85 5.31
C SER A 119 21.72 12.35 5.28
N ASP A 120 21.97 12.90 4.09
CA ASP A 120 22.19 14.34 3.89
C ASP A 120 20.90 15.17 3.90
N ARG A 121 19.74 14.50 3.85
CA ARG A 121 18.39 15.07 3.77
C ARG A 121 17.83 15.50 5.12
N LYS A 122 18.54 16.40 5.79
CA LYS A 122 18.26 16.82 7.18
C LYS A 122 16.83 17.32 7.42
N TRP A 123 16.16 17.86 6.40
CA TRP A 123 14.77 18.31 6.47
C TRP A 123 13.77 17.16 6.73
N LEU A 124 14.09 15.92 6.32
CA LEU A 124 13.28 14.74 6.64
C LEU A 124 13.43 14.28 8.09
N HIS A 125 14.52 14.68 8.76
CA HIS A 125 14.88 14.17 10.09
C HIS A 125 14.19 14.94 11.23
N GLU A 126 13.49 16.01 10.90
CA GLU A 126 12.73 16.88 11.82
C GLU A 126 11.51 16.16 12.42
N TYR A 127 11.01 15.10 11.79
CA TYR A 127 9.90 14.28 12.27
C TYR A 127 10.33 13.15 13.20
N ASP A 128 9.42 12.67 14.03
CA ASP A 128 9.69 11.58 14.96
C ASP A 128 9.97 10.26 14.23
N PRO A 129 10.98 9.48 14.68
CA PRO A 129 11.30 8.21 14.07
C PRO A 129 10.20 7.19 14.40
N LEU A 130 9.57 6.63 13.37
CA LEU A 130 8.74 5.44 13.56
C LEU A 130 9.66 4.23 13.77
N LYS A 131 9.39 3.47 14.83
CA LYS A 131 10.05 2.20 15.13
C LYS A 131 9.03 1.08 15.27
N ILE A 132 9.50 -0.16 15.22
CA ILE A 132 8.72 -1.36 15.52
C ILE A 132 9.13 -1.86 16.92
N PRO A 133 8.22 -2.12 17.86
CA PRO A 133 8.55 -2.80 19.12
C PRO A 133 9.14 -4.18 18.81
N LEU A 134 10.32 -4.49 19.33
CA LEU A 134 10.95 -5.80 19.08
C LEU A 134 10.05 -6.94 19.61
N SER A 135 9.36 -6.71 20.73
CA SER A 135 8.42 -7.67 21.34
C SER A 135 7.11 -7.86 20.57
N TRP A 136 6.79 -6.99 19.59
CA TRP A 136 5.73 -7.25 18.60
C TRP A 136 6.21 -8.30 17.58
N LEU A 137 7.47 -8.20 17.12
CA LEU A 137 8.05 -9.11 16.13
C LEU A 137 8.38 -10.50 16.71
N VAL A 138 8.88 -10.55 17.96
CA VAL A 138 9.11 -11.81 18.70
C VAL A 138 7.84 -12.68 18.78
N LYS A 139 6.66 -12.05 18.87
CA LYS A 139 5.36 -12.74 18.94
C LYS A 139 4.83 -13.17 17.56
N ARG A 140 5.45 -12.72 16.46
CA ARG A 140 5.04 -12.98 15.07
C ARG A 140 6.23 -13.42 14.22
N PRO A 141 6.82 -14.59 14.52
CA PRO A 141 7.92 -15.12 13.74
C PRO A 141 7.49 -15.51 12.32
N ASP A 142 6.19 -15.74 12.08
CA ASP A 142 5.58 -15.95 10.77
C ASP A 142 5.76 -14.75 9.82
N ILE A 143 5.45 -13.53 10.29
CA ILE A 143 5.68 -12.30 9.53
C ILE A 143 7.16 -12.14 9.18
N PHE A 144 8.06 -12.46 10.12
CA PHE A 144 9.49 -12.37 9.88
C PHE A 144 9.97 -13.45 8.89
N ALA A 145 9.43 -14.67 8.98
CA ALA A 145 9.74 -15.76 8.07
C ALA A 145 9.39 -15.43 6.62
N ASP A 146 8.22 -14.81 6.39
CA ASP A 146 7.81 -14.39 5.04
C ASP A 146 8.77 -13.34 4.44
N ILE A 147 9.18 -12.36 5.24
CA ILE A 147 10.12 -11.31 4.80
C ILE A 147 11.54 -11.86 4.58
N LEU A 148 11.98 -12.79 5.42
CA LEU A 148 13.25 -13.49 5.22
C LEU A 148 13.20 -14.41 3.99
N SER A 149 12.05 -15.02 3.69
CA SER A 149 11.84 -15.83 2.49
C SER A 149 11.87 -14.97 1.23
N ASP A 150 11.13 -13.86 1.22
CA ASP A 150 11.14 -12.85 0.15
C ASP A 150 12.56 -12.27 -0.08
N ALA A 151 13.37 -12.15 0.98
CA ALA A 151 14.74 -11.67 0.93
C ALA A 151 15.80 -12.77 0.77
N SER A 152 15.41 -14.05 0.72
CA SER A 152 16.32 -15.18 0.83
C SER A 152 17.30 -15.24 -0.36
N PRO A 153 18.64 -15.22 -0.14
CA PRO A 153 19.65 -15.23 -1.20
C PRO A 153 19.61 -16.43 -2.17
N ILE A 154 18.85 -17.46 -1.85
CA ILE A 154 18.69 -18.70 -2.63
C ILE A 154 17.22 -19.07 -2.89
N GLY A 155 16.26 -18.19 -2.57
CA GLY A 155 14.82 -18.50 -2.68
C GLY A 155 14.39 -19.62 -1.74
N GLU A 156 14.95 -19.66 -0.52
CA GLU A 156 14.52 -20.60 0.52
C GLU A 156 13.19 -20.14 1.15
N ASP A 157 12.26 -21.08 1.28
CA ASP A 157 11.04 -20.91 2.07
C ASP A 157 11.38 -21.15 3.55
N ILE A 158 11.40 -20.07 4.33
CA ILE A 158 11.79 -20.07 5.73
C ILE A 158 10.53 -20.21 6.58
N GLY A 159 10.50 -21.22 7.46
CA GLY A 159 9.39 -21.45 8.36
C GLY A 159 9.42 -20.52 9.59
N PRO A 160 8.27 -20.31 10.28
CA PRO A 160 8.23 -19.50 11.50
C PRO A 160 9.20 -19.98 12.60
N GLY A 161 9.40 -21.30 12.73
CA GLY A 161 10.37 -21.84 13.70
C GLY A 161 11.82 -21.45 13.42
N ASP A 162 12.18 -21.28 12.14
CA ASP A 162 13.51 -20.88 11.67
C ASP A 162 13.74 -19.36 11.69
N ALA A 163 12.67 -18.59 11.85
CA ALA A 163 12.68 -17.13 12.00
C ALA A 163 12.47 -16.68 13.46
N ALA A 164 12.22 -17.60 14.39
CA ALA A 164 11.96 -17.27 15.79
C ALA A 164 13.22 -16.80 16.54
N PHE A 165 13.09 -15.75 17.34
CA PHE A 165 14.14 -15.22 18.20
C PHE A 165 13.53 -14.59 19.47
N GLU A 166 14.31 -14.48 20.56
CA GLU A 166 13.83 -13.91 21.83
C GLU A 166 14.27 -12.45 22.06
N ASN A 167 15.37 -12.02 21.44
CA ASN A 167 16.02 -10.74 21.70
C ASN A 167 16.83 -10.26 20.48
N ILE A 168 17.43 -9.06 20.60
CA ILE A 168 18.14 -8.42 19.49
C ILE A 168 19.39 -9.21 19.06
N GLU A 169 20.08 -9.89 19.97
CA GLU A 169 21.18 -10.80 19.64
C GLU A 169 20.70 -12.02 18.83
N GLY A 170 19.61 -12.67 19.25
CA GLY A 170 19.01 -13.79 18.51
C GLY A 170 18.52 -13.38 17.12
N MET A 171 17.95 -12.18 16.98
CA MET A 171 17.54 -11.65 15.66
C MET A 171 18.75 -11.43 14.75
N ILE A 172 19.92 -11.04 15.29
CA ILE A 172 21.18 -10.93 14.53
C ILE A 172 21.64 -12.31 14.06
N GLU A 173 21.56 -13.33 14.92
CA GLU A 173 21.91 -14.71 14.56
C GLU A 173 21.01 -15.24 13.43
N VAL A 174 19.69 -15.05 13.51
CA VAL A 174 18.73 -15.40 12.45
C VAL A 174 19.03 -14.65 11.14
N LEU A 175 19.25 -13.33 11.19
CA LEU A 175 19.59 -12.53 10.01
C LEU A 175 20.91 -12.97 9.37
N LEU A 176 21.91 -13.36 10.17
CA LEU A 176 23.19 -13.88 9.69
C LEU A 176 23.06 -15.27 9.07
N GLU A 177 22.26 -16.16 9.67
CA GLU A 177 22.04 -17.50 9.13
C GLU A 177 21.29 -17.46 7.80
N LYS A 178 20.19 -16.69 7.74
CA LYS A 178 19.25 -16.72 6.60
C LYS A 178 19.62 -15.76 5.45
N LEU A 179 20.25 -14.62 5.75
CA LEU A 179 20.71 -13.66 4.71
C LEU A 179 22.23 -13.73 4.46
N GLY A 180 22.96 -14.54 5.23
CA GLY A 180 24.37 -14.83 5.03
C GLY A 180 24.65 -15.71 3.81
N PRO A 181 25.94 -16.00 3.54
CA PRO A 181 26.33 -16.79 2.38
C PRO A 181 25.94 -18.27 2.53
N PRO A 182 25.26 -18.89 1.54
CA PRO A 182 24.70 -20.22 1.66
C PRO A 182 25.80 -21.28 1.77
N SER A 183 25.51 -22.33 2.53
CA SER A 183 26.43 -23.47 2.68
C SER A 183 26.72 -24.13 1.33
N LEU A 184 27.99 -24.49 1.08
CA LEU A 184 28.45 -25.12 -0.17
C LEU A 184 28.09 -26.62 -0.24
N THR A 185 26.84 -26.98 0.08
CA THR A 185 26.34 -28.35 -0.03
C THR A 185 26.05 -28.71 -1.49
N GLU A 186 26.09 -30.01 -1.80
CA GLU A 186 25.85 -30.49 -3.19
C GLU A 186 24.41 -30.24 -3.66
N GLU A 187 23.46 -30.10 -2.73
CA GLU A 187 22.05 -29.82 -2.97
C GLU A 187 21.80 -28.34 -3.35
N VAL A 188 22.39 -27.41 -2.60
CA VAL A 188 22.42 -25.98 -2.96
C VAL A 188 23.10 -25.81 -4.33
N MET A 189 24.26 -26.46 -4.52
CA MET A 189 24.94 -26.54 -5.82
C MET A 189 24.17 -27.32 -6.91
N GLY A 190 23.11 -28.03 -6.54
CA GLY A 190 22.19 -28.75 -7.43
C GLY A 190 21.11 -27.80 -7.95
N LYS A 191 20.34 -27.19 -7.04
CA LYS A 191 19.33 -26.15 -7.35
C LYS A 191 19.94 -25.03 -8.20
N ILE A 192 21.12 -24.53 -7.78
CA ILE A 192 21.88 -23.48 -8.46
C ILE A 192 22.36 -23.88 -9.89
N LYS A 193 22.44 -25.18 -10.22
CA LYS A 193 22.77 -25.67 -11.57
C LYS A 193 21.54 -25.98 -12.43
N SER A 194 20.39 -26.26 -11.84
CA SER A 194 19.18 -26.67 -12.55
C SER A 194 18.36 -25.50 -13.08
N THR A 195 18.39 -24.35 -12.41
CA THR A 195 17.65 -23.16 -12.86
C THR A 195 18.38 -22.48 -14.01
N GLU A 196 17.68 -22.21 -15.11
CA GLU A 196 18.26 -21.44 -16.23
C GLU A 196 18.48 -19.98 -15.83
N ALA A 197 19.48 -19.33 -16.43
CA ALA A 197 19.86 -17.96 -16.10
C ALA A 197 18.80 -16.90 -16.48
N SER A 198 17.74 -17.30 -17.17
CA SER A 198 16.56 -16.48 -17.48
C SER A 198 15.58 -16.37 -16.32
N ASP A 199 15.36 -17.45 -15.59
CA ASP A 199 14.22 -17.58 -14.67
C ASP A 199 14.58 -16.90 -13.34
N TYR A 200 15.83 -17.09 -12.90
CA TYR A 200 16.43 -16.29 -11.85
C TYR A 200 16.42 -14.77 -12.14
N ALA A 201 16.26 -14.30 -13.39
CA ALA A 201 16.32 -12.86 -13.67
C ALA A 201 15.07 -12.08 -13.22
N GLY A 202 13.92 -12.75 -13.07
CA GLY A 202 12.70 -12.16 -12.50
C GLY A 202 12.72 -12.14 -10.98
N GLU A 203 12.96 -13.30 -10.36
CA GLU A 203 13.01 -13.46 -8.90
C GLU A 203 14.24 -12.75 -8.27
N ALA A 204 15.37 -12.63 -8.98
CA ALA A 204 16.56 -11.97 -8.44
C ALA A 204 16.49 -10.45 -8.31
N VAL A 205 15.34 -9.82 -8.58
CA VAL A 205 15.17 -8.39 -8.30
C VAL A 205 15.12 -8.12 -6.78
N GLY A 206 14.56 -9.04 -5.98
CA GLY A 206 14.67 -9.02 -4.51
C GLY A 206 16.10 -9.33 -4.02
N LEU A 207 16.72 -10.37 -4.62
CA LEU A 207 18.07 -10.87 -4.31
C LEU A 207 19.19 -9.81 -4.32
N MET A 208 19.03 -8.69 -5.03
CA MET A 208 20.10 -7.69 -5.18
C MET A 208 20.13 -6.61 -4.09
N THR A 209 19.11 -6.51 -3.24
CA THR A 209 18.95 -5.40 -2.27
C THR A 209 19.97 -5.45 -1.13
N VAL A 210 20.39 -6.65 -0.72
CA VAL A 210 21.33 -6.89 0.40
C VAL A 210 22.80 -6.66 -0.01
N PHE A 211 23.12 -6.70 -1.32
CA PHE A 211 24.46 -7.08 -1.77
C PHE A 211 25.42 -5.98 -2.20
N VAL A 212 24.99 -4.78 -2.59
CA VAL A 212 25.87 -3.81 -3.29
C VAL A 212 25.85 -2.46 -2.61
N SER A 213 26.40 -2.44 -1.38
CA SER A 213 25.84 -1.65 -0.28
C SER A 213 24.38 -2.09 -0.02
N PRO A 214 23.76 -1.73 1.10
CA PRO A 214 22.30 -1.75 1.14
C PRO A 214 21.70 -0.84 0.04
N THR A 215 22.51 0.02 -0.59
CA THR A 215 22.08 1.23 -1.30
C THR A 215 22.28 1.36 -2.83
N THR A 216 22.86 0.44 -3.63
CA THR A 216 22.79 0.57 -5.13
C THR A 216 23.27 -0.64 -5.96
N ALA A 217 22.39 -1.37 -6.67
CA ALA A 217 22.75 -2.09 -7.94
C ALA A 217 21.60 -2.67 -8.80
N VAL A 218 20.64 -1.86 -9.27
CA VAL A 218 19.59 -2.33 -10.24
C VAL A 218 20.16 -2.81 -11.60
N SER A 219 21.47 -2.69 -11.87
CA SER A 219 22.10 -3.14 -13.14
C SER A 219 23.41 -3.93 -13.02
N ARG A 220 23.82 -4.38 -11.80
CA ARG A 220 25.14 -5.01 -11.60
C ARG A 220 25.18 -6.32 -10.79
N GLY A 221 24.18 -6.65 -9.96
CA GLY A 221 24.24 -7.87 -9.13
C GLY A 221 24.11 -9.18 -9.93
N VAL A 222 23.35 -9.21 -11.03
CA VAL A 222 23.32 -10.37 -11.96
C VAL A 222 24.73 -10.71 -12.50
N LYS A 223 25.59 -9.69 -12.72
CA LYS A 223 27.00 -9.91 -13.08
C LYS A 223 27.84 -10.41 -11.92
N TYR A 224 27.46 -10.17 -10.66
CA TYR A 224 28.16 -10.68 -9.47
C TYR A 224 27.73 -12.10 -9.11
N LEU A 225 26.44 -12.43 -9.12
CA LEU A 225 25.98 -13.81 -8.97
C LEU A 225 26.46 -14.66 -10.16
N GLY A 226 26.35 -14.15 -11.39
CA GLY A 226 26.92 -14.78 -12.59
C GLY A 226 28.46 -14.92 -12.54
N LYS A 227 29.17 -13.97 -11.93
CA LYS A 227 30.62 -14.07 -11.70
C LYS A 227 30.93 -15.09 -10.60
N PHE A 228 30.21 -15.11 -9.49
CA PHE A 228 30.31 -16.12 -8.44
C PHE A 228 30.08 -17.52 -9.03
N MET A 229 29.02 -17.69 -9.81
CA MET A 229 28.73 -18.89 -10.59
C MET A 229 29.86 -19.29 -11.52
N SER A 230 30.46 -18.33 -12.25
CA SER A 230 31.66 -18.61 -13.05
C SER A 230 32.86 -19.00 -12.20
N LEU A 231 33.08 -18.40 -11.03
CA LEU A 231 34.22 -18.66 -10.15
C LEU A 231 34.13 -20.02 -9.43
N VAL A 232 32.92 -20.40 -9.04
CA VAL A 232 32.60 -21.72 -8.48
C VAL A 232 32.73 -22.80 -9.56
N LYS A 233 32.23 -22.54 -10.78
CA LYS A 233 32.38 -23.41 -11.96
C LYS A 233 33.85 -23.57 -12.38
N ASP A 234 34.63 -22.48 -12.34
CA ASP A 234 36.08 -22.44 -12.57
C ASP A 234 36.91 -22.99 -11.39
N ARG A 235 36.26 -23.45 -10.30
CA ARG A 235 36.87 -24.02 -9.09
C ARG A 235 37.91 -23.11 -8.41
N ARG A 236 37.77 -21.78 -8.51
CA ARG A 236 38.74 -20.81 -7.96
C ARG A 236 38.53 -20.57 -6.47
N LYS A 237 38.86 -21.59 -5.66
CA LYS A 237 38.62 -21.64 -4.20
C LYS A 237 39.01 -20.35 -3.44
N ALA A 238 40.13 -19.72 -3.79
CA ALA A 238 40.60 -18.51 -3.12
C ALA A 238 39.76 -17.26 -3.46
N GLU A 239 39.32 -17.12 -4.72
CA GLU A 239 38.46 -15.99 -5.14
C GLU A 239 37.03 -16.18 -4.61
N VAL A 240 36.53 -17.42 -4.55
CA VAL A 240 35.25 -17.77 -3.92
C VAL A 240 35.28 -17.46 -2.42
N LYS A 241 36.30 -17.90 -1.67
CA LYS A 241 36.41 -17.62 -0.22
C LYS A 241 36.36 -16.13 0.10
N LYS A 242 37.03 -15.31 -0.71
CA LYS A 242 37.01 -13.85 -0.54
C LYS A 242 35.62 -13.25 -0.74
N VAL A 243 34.82 -13.78 -1.67
CA VAL A 243 33.41 -13.33 -1.87
C VAL A 243 32.53 -13.75 -0.70
N TYR A 244 32.74 -14.94 -0.13
CA TYR A 244 32.05 -15.38 1.10
C TYR A 244 32.36 -14.45 2.28
N GLU A 245 33.65 -14.22 2.58
CA GLU A 245 34.08 -13.32 3.66
C GLU A 245 33.58 -11.89 3.48
N GLU A 246 33.52 -11.39 2.23
CA GLU A 246 33.00 -10.06 1.90
C GLU A 246 31.47 -9.98 2.02
N TRP A 247 30.73 -11.07 1.78
CA TRP A 247 29.29 -11.15 1.98
C TRP A 247 28.96 -11.18 3.48
N GLU A 248 29.51 -12.15 4.21
CA GLU A 248 29.31 -12.34 5.65
C GLU A 248 29.56 -11.04 6.42
N SER A 249 30.72 -10.40 6.20
CA SER A 249 31.07 -9.12 6.83
C SER A 249 30.13 -7.96 6.47
N ARG A 250 29.46 -7.98 5.30
CA ARG A 250 28.45 -6.98 4.93
C ARG A 250 27.14 -7.20 5.65
N VAL A 251 26.72 -8.45 5.86
CA VAL A 251 25.51 -8.81 6.60
C VAL A 251 25.70 -8.52 8.08
N GLU A 252 26.83 -8.94 8.69
CA GLU A 252 27.21 -8.60 10.07
C GLU A 252 27.21 -7.09 10.32
N LYS A 253 27.84 -6.32 9.42
CA LYS A 253 27.89 -4.86 9.56
C LYS A 253 26.53 -4.21 9.32
N GLY A 254 25.79 -4.71 8.32
CA GLY A 254 24.46 -4.24 7.95
C GLY A 254 23.49 -4.39 9.11
N TYR A 255 23.29 -5.61 9.59
CA TYR A 255 22.39 -5.95 10.69
C TYR A 255 23.09 -5.96 12.05
N SER A 256 24.11 -5.12 12.24
CA SER A 256 24.73 -4.94 13.56
C SER A 256 23.72 -4.36 14.56
N LYS A 257 23.88 -4.67 15.86
CA LYS A 257 23.01 -4.18 16.95
C LYS A 257 22.79 -2.66 16.90
N GLU A 258 23.83 -1.88 16.62
CA GLU A 258 23.73 -0.42 16.48
C GLU A 258 22.78 -0.01 15.34
N ASN A 259 22.80 -0.73 14.21
CA ASN A 259 21.89 -0.48 13.11
C ASN A 259 20.48 -0.94 13.45
N LEU A 260 20.29 -2.15 13.98
CA LEU A 260 18.96 -2.70 14.27
C LEU A 260 18.17 -1.84 15.27
N LEU A 261 18.84 -1.23 16.26
CA LEU A 261 18.23 -0.28 17.21
C LEU A 261 17.76 1.05 16.59
N LYS A 262 18.04 1.29 15.29
CA LYS A 262 17.48 2.41 14.52
C LYS A 262 16.09 2.09 13.95
N PHE A 263 15.73 0.82 13.87
CA PHE A 263 14.43 0.32 13.38
C PHE A 263 13.55 -0.19 14.51
N PHE A 264 14.15 -0.87 15.49
CA PHE A 264 13.44 -1.52 16.57
C PHE A 264 13.54 -0.73 17.87
N GLU A 265 12.46 -0.74 18.65
CA GLU A 265 12.46 -0.28 20.04
C GLU A 265 12.44 -1.48 20.99
N LEU A 266 13.18 -1.37 22.10
CA LEU A 266 13.31 -2.43 23.10
C LEU A 266 12.40 -2.24 24.32
N ASP A 267 11.80 -1.06 24.49
CA ASP A 267 10.83 -0.81 25.55
C ASP A 267 9.47 -1.40 25.16
N ASP A 268 8.95 -2.34 25.96
CA ASP A 268 7.61 -2.92 25.81
C ASP A 268 6.48 -1.88 25.98
N LYS A 269 6.81 -0.67 26.45
CA LYS A 269 5.90 0.48 26.55
C LYS A 269 6.07 1.48 25.42
N TYR A 270 6.87 1.16 24.39
CA TYR A 270 6.93 2.00 23.21
C TYR A 270 5.59 1.99 22.51
N ASP A 271 4.97 3.15 22.50
CA ASP A 271 3.81 3.49 21.71
C ASP A 271 4.21 4.66 20.81
N ALA A 272 3.90 4.53 19.52
CA ALA A 272 4.14 5.58 18.54
C ALA A 272 3.04 6.67 18.56
N GLY A 273 1.92 6.46 19.25
CA GLY A 273 0.73 7.30 19.24
C GLY A 273 -0.06 7.23 17.93
N LEU A 274 0.13 6.15 17.16
CA LEU A 274 -0.43 5.95 15.82
C LEU A 274 -1.92 5.61 15.88
N ASP A 275 -2.29 4.73 16.82
CA ASP A 275 -3.67 4.37 17.13
C ASP A 275 -4.40 5.55 17.79
N GLU A 276 -3.79 6.26 18.75
CA GLU A 276 -4.34 7.51 19.32
C GLU A 276 -4.60 8.57 18.24
N ALA A 277 -3.64 8.78 17.33
CA ALA A 277 -3.80 9.76 16.24
C ALA A 277 -4.96 9.40 15.29
N LEU A 278 -5.15 8.11 14.98
CA LEU A 278 -6.19 7.65 14.07
C LEU A 278 -7.55 7.48 14.75
N ALA A 279 -7.59 7.18 16.05
CA ALA A 279 -8.79 7.23 16.89
C ALA A 279 -9.32 8.68 17.05
N ASP A 280 -8.42 9.66 17.13
CA ASP A 280 -8.73 11.10 17.02
C ASP A 280 -9.05 11.54 15.57
N TYR A 281 -9.12 10.60 14.62
CA TYR A 281 -9.37 10.82 13.19
C TYR A 281 -8.40 11.81 12.51
N LYS A 282 -7.17 11.94 13.01
CA LYS A 282 -6.14 12.78 12.39
C LYS A 282 -5.63 12.15 11.10
N THR A 283 -5.02 12.97 10.25
CA THR A 283 -4.24 12.48 9.11
C THR A 283 -2.82 12.18 9.57
N VAL A 284 -2.35 10.96 9.35
CA VAL A 284 -0.97 10.55 9.61
C VAL A 284 -0.18 10.55 8.30
N LEU A 285 0.97 11.20 8.29
CA LEU A 285 1.96 11.14 7.22
C LEU A 285 3.16 10.31 7.68
N LEU A 286 3.48 9.25 6.93
CA LEU A 286 4.71 8.50 7.10
C LEU A 286 5.62 8.74 5.90
N VAL A 287 6.75 9.41 6.13
CA VAL A 287 7.77 9.62 5.09
C VAL A 287 8.80 8.49 5.14
N VAL A 288 8.92 7.72 4.06
CA VAL A 288 9.85 6.57 3.99
C VAL A 288 11.10 6.90 3.14
N GLU A 289 12.29 6.74 3.72
CA GLU A 289 13.59 6.85 3.01
C GLU A 289 14.24 5.45 2.91
N THR A 290 13.60 4.54 2.17
CA THR A 290 13.93 3.10 2.19
C THR A 290 14.61 2.57 0.93
N ARG A 291 14.23 3.02 -0.29
CA ARG A 291 14.67 2.45 -1.58
C ARG A 291 16.19 2.25 -1.63
N ASN A 292 16.63 1.00 -1.77
CA ASN A 292 18.03 0.64 -1.63
C ASN A 292 18.55 1.17 -0.28
N SER A 293 18.19 0.52 0.82
CA SER A 293 18.86 0.69 2.11
C SER A 293 18.57 -0.53 2.99
N LEU A 294 19.12 -0.57 4.21
CA LEU A 294 18.72 -1.56 5.21
C LEU A 294 17.23 -1.44 5.58
N TYR A 295 16.61 -0.28 5.35
CA TYR A 295 15.19 -0.03 5.58
C TYR A 295 14.29 -0.62 4.49
N ASP A 296 14.83 -1.03 3.33
CA ASP A 296 14.05 -1.68 2.25
C ASP A 296 13.51 -3.05 2.76
N LEU A 297 14.33 -3.83 3.48
CA LEU A 297 13.94 -5.13 4.09
C LEU A 297 12.81 -4.99 5.14
N PHE A 298 12.83 -3.89 5.89
CA PHE A 298 11.92 -3.69 7.03
C PHE A 298 10.69 -2.84 6.68
N LEU A 299 10.59 -2.29 5.46
CA LEU A 299 9.40 -1.57 5.00
C LEU A 299 8.14 -2.47 5.04
N PRO A 300 8.17 -3.75 4.62
CA PRO A 300 7.08 -4.70 4.88
C PRO A 300 6.67 -4.77 6.36
N LEU A 301 7.62 -4.93 7.30
CA LEU A 301 7.29 -4.98 8.74
C LEU A 301 6.56 -3.71 9.19
N VAL A 302 7.01 -2.53 8.76
CA VAL A 302 6.36 -1.26 9.10
C VAL A 302 4.92 -1.25 8.61
N LEU A 303 4.66 -1.69 7.37
CA LEU A 303 3.30 -1.76 6.84
C LEU A 303 2.44 -2.80 7.57
N GLN A 304 2.96 -3.97 7.91
CA GLN A 304 2.21 -4.98 8.66
C GLN A 304 1.89 -4.51 10.09
N HIS A 305 2.87 -3.88 10.76
CA HIS A 305 2.70 -3.28 12.09
C HIS A 305 1.61 -2.21 12.09
N LEU A 306 1.73 -1.23 11.19
CA LEU A 306 0.72 -0.17 11.01
C LEU A 306 -0.66 -0.77 10.76
N VAL A 307 -0.75 -1.75 9.87
CA VAL A 307 -2.03 -2.40 9.53
C VAL A 307 -2.65 -3.10 10.74
N GLU A 308 -1.89 -3.74 11.62
CA GLU A 308 -2.46 -4.34 12.82
C GLU A 308 -2.80 -3.30 13.91
N GLU A 309 -2.04 -2.22 13.99
CA GLU A 309 -2.34 -1.07 14.86
C GLU A 309 -3.64 -0.35 14.45
N ILE A 310 -4.03 -0.39 13.17
CA ILE A 310 -5.21 0.35 12.65
C ILE A 310 -6.38 -0.57 12.20
N GLY A 311 -6.09 -1.83 11.90
CA GLY A 311 -7.03 -2.80 11.34
C GLY A 311 -7.80 -3.57 12.40
N TYR A 312 -9.07 -3.84 12.12
CA TYR A 312 -9.92 -4.72 12.92
C TYR A 312 -9.62 -6.19 12.59
N LEU A 313 -9.05 -6.94 13.55
CA LEU A 313 -8.95 -8.40 13.47
C LEU A 313 -10.26 -9.04 13.98
N PRO A 314 -11.00 -9.77 13.12
CA PRO A 314 -12.20 -10.52 13.53
C PRO A 314 -11.88 -11.47 14.70
N PRO A 315 -12.82 -11.69 15.65
CA PRO A 315 -12.58 -12.54 16.82
C PRO A 315 -12.09 -13.96 16.52
N GLU A 316 -12.47 -14.51 15.36
CA GLU A 316 -12.08 -15.83 14.89
C GLU A 316 -10.62 -15.91 14.38
N ASP A 317 -10.07 -14.81 13.88
CA ASP A 317 -8.68 -14.68 13.40
C ASP A 317 -7.71 -14.16 14.48
N ARG A 318 -8.21 -13.85 15.69
CA ARG A 318 -7.36 -13.47 16.83
C ARG A 318 -6.49 -14.67 17.22
N PRO A 319 -5.17 -14.50 17.43
CA PRO A 319 -4.31 -15.56 17.96
C PRO A 319 -4.90 -16.08 19.27
N LYS A 320 -5.29 -17.36 19.30
CA LYS A 320 -5.89 -17.98 20.49
C LYS A 320 -4.83 -18.02 21.57
N ARG A 321 -4.96 -17.12 22.55
CA ARG A 321 -4.14 -17.07 23.75
C ARG A 321 -4.19 -18.46 24.39
N GLU A 322 -3.04 -19.12 24.55
CA GLU A 322 -3.01 -20.33 25.39
C GLU A 322 -3.59 -19.96 26.75
N PRO A 323 -4.49 -20.79 27.33
CA PRO A 323 -5.14 -20.47 28.59
C PRO A 323 -4.10 -20.46 29.71
N GLY A 324 -3.60 -19.26 29.99
CA GLY A 324 -2.68 -19.01 31.08
C GLY A 324 -3.31 -19.46 32.39
N THR A 325 -2.54 -20.21 33.18
CA THR A 325 -2.91 -20.63 34.52
C THR A 325 -3.05 -19.41 35.42
N GLU A 326 -4.27 -18.89 35.58
CA GLU A 326 -4.63 -17.98 36.66
C GLU A 326 -5.66 -18.63 37.58
N GLU A 327 -5.47 -18.30 38.85
CA GLU A 327 -5.83 -19.04 40.04
C GLU A 327 -7.33 -19.06 40.36
N GLU A 328 -7.71 -19.95 41.27
CA GLU A 328 -9.06 -20.11 41.79
C GLU A 328 -9.69 -18.77 42.23
N SER A 329 -10.79 -18.38 41.58
CA SER A 329 -11.77 -17.47 42.17
C SER A 329 -13.15 -18.15 42.22
N THR A 330 -13.74 -18.14 43.40
CA THR A 330 -14.79 -19.08 43.81
C THR A 330 -16.20 -18.62 43.44
N SER A 331 -16.95 -19.54 42.81
CA SER A 331 -18.39 -19.80 42.95
C SER A 331 -19.41 -18.65 42.76
N ALA A 332 -20.24 -18.79 41.72
CA ALA A 332 -21.68 -18.57 41.80
C ALA A 332 -22.42 -19.54 40.87
N GLU A 333 -23.42 -20.21 41.44
CA GLU A 333 -24.16 -21.41 40.99
C GLU A 333 -24.72 -21.43 39.55
N THR A 334 -24.60 -22.60 38.92
CA THR A 334 -25.40 -23.09 37.78
C THR A 334 -26.78 -23.57 38.25
N GLU A 335 -27.87 -23.27 37.53
CA GLU A 335 -29.15 -23.98 37.64
C GLU A 335 -29.49 -24.79 36.37
N GLU A 336 -29.93 -26.05 36.60
CA GLU A 336 -30.23 -27.14 35.65
C GLU A 336 -31.59 -27.77 36.02
N TRP A 337 -32.53 -28.14 35.13
CA TRP A 337 -32.73 -27.96 33.68
C TRP A 337 -34.21 -27.57 33.43
N ASP A 338 -34.65 -27.43 32.16
CA ASP A 338 -35.60 -28.44 31.64
C ASP A 338 -35.63 -28.52 30.11
N THR A 339 -35.63 -29.75 29.58
CA THR A 339 -35.80 -30.04 28.14
C THR A 339 -36.82 -31.15 27.96
N ASP A 340 -38.03 -30.83 27.53
CA ASP A 340 -38.89 -31.82 26.86
C ASP A 340 -40.04 -31.20 26.06
N ALA A 341 -40.42 -31.90 24.98
CA ALA A 341 -41.53 -31.62 24.05
C ALA A 341 -41.36 -30.37 23.12
N LEU A 342 -41.62 -30.40 21.80
CA LEU A 342 -42.44 -31.32 20.98
C LEU A 342 -41.81 -31.65 19.60
N THR A 343 -42.33 -32.73 19.00
CA THR A 343 -41.93 -33.38 17.73
C THR A 343 -42.32 -32.66 16.44
N TYR A 344 -41.54 -32.91 15.38
CA TYR A 344 -41.88 -32.64 13.97
C TYR A 344 -43.01 -33.52 13.43
N SER A 345 -43.74 -33.00 12.44
CA SER A 345 -44.50 -33.78 11.45
C SER A 345 -44.51 -33.05 10.10
N ASP A 346 -44.14 -33.76 9.02
CA ASP A 346 -44.15 -33.28 7.64
C ASP A 346 -45.56 -32.94 7.12
N ILE A 347 -45.67 -32.08 6.10
CA ILE A 347 -46.68 -32.13 5.03
C ILE A 347 -46.15 -31.41 3.76
N GLU A 348 -45.86 -32.24 2.76
CA GLU A 348 -46.12 -32.13 1.31
C GLU A 348 -45.86 -30.82 0.51
N GLU A 349 -45.03 -30.97 -0.53
CA GLU A 349 -45.02 -30.11 -1.74
C GLU A 349 -46.35 -30.25 -2.50
N VAL A 350 -46.89 -29.14 -3.02
CA VAL A 350 -47.93 -29.16 -4.07
C VAL A 350 -47.57 -28.16 -5.18
N ASP A 351 -47.87 -28.58 -6.41
CA ASP A 351 -47.25 -28.15 -7.66
C ASP A 351 -47.70 -26.76 -8.17
N SER A 352 -46.89 -26.24 -9.07
CA SER A 352 -47.12 -25.04 -9.86
C SER A 352 -48.01 -25.30 -11.10
N GLU A 353 -48.62 -24.23 -11.63
CA GLU A 353 -49.54 -24.19 -12.79
C GLU A 353 -51.01 -24.61 -12.57
N GLN A 354 -51.83 -23.67 -12.08
CA GLN A 354 -53.15 -23.40 -12.69
C GLN A 354 -53.80 -22.07 -12.22
N LEU A 355 -53.83 -21.07 -13.12
CA LEU A 355 -54.89 -20.04 -13.33
C LEU A 355 -55.24 -19.07 -12.17
N SER A 356 -55.67 -17.81 -12.37
CA SER A 356 -55.56 -16.83 -13.48
C SER A 356 -56.26 -15.53 -13.02
N ASP A 357 -55.73 -14.36 -13.40
CA ASP A 357 -56.39 -13.05 -13.55
C ASP A 357 -57.57 -12.66 -12.63
N LEU A 358 -57.33 -11.76 -11.65
CA LEU A 358 -58.32 -10.78 -11.18
C LEU A 358 -57.66 -9.44 -10.81
N ASP A 359 -58.34 -8.33 -11.10
CA ASP A 359 -57.80 -6.97 -11.14
C ASP A 359 -57.52 -6.32 -9.76
N ASP A 360 -56.30 -5.83 -9.54
CA ASP A 360 -55.93 -4.95 -8.42
C ASP A 360 -56.40 -3.50 -8.65
N ALA A 361 -57.72 -3.29 -8.60
CA ALA A 361 -58.37 -1.99 -8.65
C ALA A 361 -59.01 -1.60 -7.30
N GLN A 362 -58.27 -1.74 -6.19
CA GLN A 362 -58.64 -1.16 -4.89
C GLN A 362 -57.47 -1.15 -3.87
N LEU A 363 -56.64 -0.11 -3.92
CA LEU A 363 -55.76 0.24 -2.79
C LEU A 363 -56.10 1.66 -2.28
N PRO A 364 -56.40 1.82 -0.97
CA PRO A 364 -56.69 3.13 -0.40
C PRO A 364 -55.40 3.94 -0.25
N LYS A 365 -55.47 5.25 -0.54
CA LYS A 365 -54.42 6.19 -0.12
C LYS A 365 -54.45 6.34 1.40
N VAL A 366 -53.33 6.09 2.04
CA VAL A 366 -53.09 6.46 3.44
C VAL A 366 -51.79 7.27 3.47
N ASP A 367 -51.90 8.56 3.73
CA ASP A 367 -50.74 9.39 4.08
C ASP A 367 -50.28 8.96 5.48
N ILE A 368 -49.01 8.58 5.63
CA ILE A 368 -48.38 8.36 6.93
C ILE A 368 -47.10 9.19 6.98
N GLU A 369 -47.18 10.30 7.72
CA GLU A 369 -45.99 11.00 8.20
C GLU A 369 -45.26 10.10 9.18
N PHE A 370 -44.04 9.66 8.85
CA PHE A 370 -43.20 8.90 9.77
C PHE A 370 -42.17 9.82 10.43
N GLU A 371 -42.47 10.25 11.65
CA GLU A 371 -41.43 10.63 12.60
C GLU A 371 -40.55 9.41 12.86
N ILE A 372 -39.27 9.46 12.47
CA ILE A 372 -38.31 8.43 12.85
C ILE A 372 -37.98 8.61 14.34
N LYS A 373 -38.72 7.92 15.19
CA LYS A 373 -38.27 7.64 16.56
C LYS A 373 -37.18 6.58 16.48
N SER A 374 -36.10 6.86 17.19
CA SER A 374 -34.91 6.00 17.26
C SER A 374 -35.15 4.84 18.22
N ASP A 375 -35.88 3.82 17.76
CA ASP A 375 -35.90 2.50 18.39
C ASP A 375 -34.98 1.58 17.56
N ILE A 376 -33.67 1.82 17.68
CA ILE A 376 -32.65 0.82 17.33
C ILE A 376 -32.42 0.03 18.62
N ASP A 377 -32.78 -1.24 18.65
CA ASP A 377 -32.32 -2.15 19.70
C ASP A 377 -30.79 -2.23 19.61
N ILE A 378 -30.13 -1.56 20.56
CA ILE A 378 -28.69 -1.67 20.75
C ILE A 378 -28.43 -3.06 21.31
N THR A 379 -27.85 -3.93 20.49
CA THR A 379 -27.28 -5.19 20.99
C THR A 379 -26.11 -4.88 21.91
N ASP A 380 -26.10 -5.42 23.13
CA ASP A 380 -24.99 -5.36 24.10
C ASP A 380 -23.76 -6.20 23.67
N ALA A 381 -23.47 -6.27 22.36
CA ALA A 381 -22.23 -6.77 21.82
C ALA A 381 -21.26 -5.59 21.68
N ASP A 382 -20.12 -5.64 22.37
CA ASP A 382 -19.13 -4.57 22.35
C ASP A 382 -18.73 -4.19 20.92
N PHE A 383 -18.84 -2.90 20.61
CA PHE A 383 -18.40 -2.34 19.34
C PHE A 383 -16.85 -2.20 19.34
N GLU A 384 -16.14 -3.32 19.30
CA GLU A 384 -14.66 -3.40 19.30
C GLU A 384 -14.03 -3.01 17.94
N GLY A 385 -14.62 -2.07 17.20
CA GLY A 385 -14.15 -1.65 15.87
C GLY A 385 -13.16 -0.49 15.92
N LYS A 386 -11.96 -0.67 15.35
CA LYS A 386 -11.07 0.46 15.00
C LYS A 386 -11.72 1.31 13.88
N PRO A 387 -11.47 2.64 13.82
CA PRO A 387 -12.15 3.54 12.90
C PRO A 387 -11.94 3.16 11.42
N GLU A 388 -12.87 3.58 10.54
CA GLU A 388 -12.70 3.48 9.08
C GLU A 388 -11.40 4.20 8.72
N THR A 389 -10.44 3.46 8.17
CA THR A 389 -9.11 3.98 7.86
C THR A 389 -8.82 3.81 6.38
N ILE A 390 -8.28 4.85 5.74
CA ILE A 390 -7.86 4.80 4.33
C ILE A 390 -6.33 4.96 4.28
N LEU A 391 -5.68 3.90 3.81
CA LEU A 391 -4.25 3.81 3.61
C LEU A 391 -3.90 4.24 2.17
N PHE A 392 -3.07 5.26 2.04
CA PHE A 392 -2.48 5.67 0.76
C PHE A 392 -1.02 5.21 0.69
N LEU A 393 -0.71 4.34 -0.27
CA LEU A 393 0.63 3.82 -0.54
C LEU A 393 1.20 4.44 -1.81
N ASP A 394 2.14 5.36 -1.62
CA ASP A 394 2.97 5.91 -2.69
C ASP A 394 4.01 4.89 -3.16
N ALA A 395 4.36 4.94 -4.46
CA ALA A 395 5.35 4.08 -5.10
C ALA A 395 5.29 2.57 -4.72
N ALA A 396 4.09 2.01 -4.60
CA ALA A 396 3.83 0.62 -4.17
C ALA A 396 4.57 -0.44 -5.02
N THR A 397 4.97 -0.10 -6.25
CA THR A 397 5.90 -0.88 -7.08
C THR A 397 7.17 -1.34 -6.35
N HIS A 398 7.69 -0.61 -5.35
CA HIS A 398 8.86 -1.08 -4.58
C HIS A 398 8.58 -2.29 -3.71
N LEU A 399 7.35 -2.44 -3.24
CA LEU A 399 6.93 -3.59 -2.43
C LEU A 399 6.89 -4.88 -3.25
N SER A 400 6.67 -4.81 -4.57
CA SER A 400 6.66 -5.98 -5.47
C SER A 400 7.96 -6.79 -5.53
N LYS A 401 9.06 -6.28 -4.94
CA LYS A 401 10.30 -7.04 -4.70
C LYS A 401 10.14 -8.15 -3.65
N PHE A 402 9.14 -8.02 -2.78
CA PHE A 402 8.83 -8.90 -1.65
C PHE A 402 7.46 -9.52 -1.92
N ASP A 403 7.41 -10.67 -2.59
CA ASP A 403 6.18 -11.22 -3.17
C ASP A 403 5.08 -11.47 -2.12
N ARG A 404 5.42 -12.13 -1.00
CA ARG A 404 4.46 -12.40 0.08
C ARG A 404 3.98 -11.12 0.74
N SER A 405 4.93 -10.23 1.02
CA SER A 405 4.67 -8.92 1.61
C SER A 405 3.80 -8.04 0.72
N PHE A 406 3.98 -8.13 -0.60
CA PHE A 406 3.17 -7.44 -1.59
C PHE A 406 1.76 -8.02 -1.65
N LYS A 407 1.62 -9.34 -1.74
CA LYS A 407 0.32 -10.04 -1.69
C LYS A 407 -0.47 -9.71 -0.43
N PHE A 408 0.19 -9.64 0.73
CA PHE A 408 -0.42 -9.10 1.95
C PHE A 408 -0.95 -7.67 1.75
N ALA A 409 -0.12 -6.75 1.23
CA ALA A 409 -0.51 -5.36 0.95
C ALA A 409 -1.68 -5.24 -0.05
N LEU A 410 -1.80 -6.17 -1.00
CA LEU A 410 -2.90 -6.21 -1.97
C LEU A 410 -4.21 -6.75 -1.36
N GLY A 411 -4.09 -7.75 -0.48
CA GLY A 411 -5.19 -8.37 0.26
C GLY A 411 -5.70 -7.57 1.46
N LEU A 412 -5.04 -6.46 1.81
CA LEU A 412 -5.37 -5.63 2.98
C LEU A 412 -6.86 -5.28 3.11
N PRO A 413 -7.57 -4.81 2.06
CA PRO A 413 -8.99 -4.58 2.17
C PRO A 413 -9.72 -5.87 2.55
N ASP A 414 -9.56 -6.96 1.80
CA ASP A 414 -10.34 -8.19 2.02
C ASP A 414 -10.13 -8.78 3.42
N LYS A 415 -8.92 -8.66 3.99
CA LYS A 415 -8.62 -9.08 5.37
C LYS A 415 -9.20 -8.14 6.43
N TYR A 416 -9.27 -6.84 6.16
CA TYR A 416 -9.64 -5.82 7.15
C TYR A 416 -10.86 -5.00 6.65
N PRO A 417 -12.08 -5.29 7.14
CA PRO A 417 -13.31 -4.61 6.69
C PRO A 417 -13.32 -3.09 6.91
N ASN A 418 -12.62 -2.61 7.95
CA ASN A 418 -12.50 -1.17 8.26
C ASN A 418 -11.38 -0.46 7.47
N LEU A 419 -10.63 -1.17 6.63
CA LEU A 419 -9.48 -0.64 5.89
C LEU A 419 -9.78 -0.56 4.39
N SER A 420 -9.51 0.60 3.80
CA SER A 420 -9.44 0.79 2.35
C SER A 420 -8.02 1.17 1.94
N VAL A 421 -7.61 0.79 0.73
CA VAL A 421 -6.25 1.08 0.24
C VAL A 421 -6.27 1.76 -1.13
N SER A 422 -5.52 2.84 -1.25
CA SER A 422 -5.17 3.48 -2.52
C SER A 422 -3.67 3.30 -2.74
N ALA A 423 -3.26 2.73 -3.87
CA ALA A 423 -1.84 2.46 -4.14
C ALA A 423 -1.44 2.99 -5.51
N SER A 424 -0.31 3.70 -5.58
CA SER A 424 0.26 4.15 -6.84
C SER A 424 1.33 3.20 -7.36
N PHE A 425 1.17 2.74 -8.59
CA PHE A 425 2.08 1.82 -9.27
C PHE A 425 2.62 2.47 -10.55
N TYR A 426 3.92 2.31 -10.75
CA TYR A 426 4.57 2.51 -12.03
C TYR A 426 5.14 1.18 -12.54
N THR A 427 5.31 1.04 -13.85
CA THR A 427 5.54 -0.26 -14.53
C THR A 427 6.72 -0.19 -15.52
N ASP A 428 7.75 0.60 -15.18
CA ASP A 428 8.78 1.14 -16.09
C ASP A 428 9.89 0.18 -16.53
N LYS A 429 9.71 -1.12 -16.28
CA LYS A 429 10.73 -2.17 -16.52
C LYS A 429 10.47 -2.86 -17.86
N GLU A 430 11.53 -3.16 -18.61
CA GLU A 430 11.49 -3.95 -19.86
C GLU A 430 10.88 -5.36 -19.70
N LYS A 431 10.85 -5.86 -18.47
CA LYS A 431 10.03 -6.97 -18.03
C LYS A 431 9.37 -6.60 -16.71
N ILE A 432 8.05 -6.68 -16.66
CA ILE A 432 7.32 -6.63 -15.41
C ILE A 432 7.60 -7.92 -14.63
N ILE A 433 7.55 -7.83 -13.31
CA ILE A 433 7.63 -8.99 -12.41
C ILE A 433 6.18 -9.45 -12.19
N ASP A 434 5.92 -10.74 -12.31
CA ASP A 434 4.57 -11.34 -12.22
C ASP A 434 3.79 -10.83 -10.98
N SER A 435 4.47 -10.66 -9.84
CA SER A 435 3.88 -10.08 -8.62
C SER A 435 3.30 -8.68 -8.85
N LEU A 436 4.02 -7.79 -9.56
CA LEU A 436 3.57 -6.43 -9.89
C LEU A 436 2.41 -6.44 -10.89
N GLU A 437 2.41 -7.35 -11.85
CA GLU A 437 1.31 -7.53 -12.80
C GLU A 437 0.03 -7.95 -12.05
N GLU A 438 0.13 -8.98 -11.20
CA GLU A 438 -0.95 -9.45 -10.32
C GLU A 438 -1.50 -8.30 -9.46
N GLY A 439 -0.63 -7.50 -8.84
CA GLY A 439 -1.06 -6.36 -8.02
C GLY A 439 -1.73 -5.22 -8.78
N VAL A 440 -1.27 -4.91 -10.00
CA VAL A 440 -1.94 -3.93 -10.87
C VAL A 440 -3.32 -4.46 -11.28
N LEU A 441 -3.41 -5.72 -11.71
CA LEU A 441 -4.67 -6.35 -12.09
C LEU A 441 -5.66 -6.45 -10.92
N GLU A 442 -5.18 -6.71 -9.70
CA GLU A 442 -5.99 -6.74 -8.47
C GLU A 442 -6.64 -5.38 -8.19
N TYR A 443 -5.85 -4.30 -8.21
CA TYR A 443 -6.36 -2.94 -7.95
C TYR A 443 -7.28 -2.45 -9.07
N MET A 444 -7.08 -2.94 -10.30
CA MET A 444 -8.00 -2.70 -11.42
C MET A 444 -9.32 -3.47 -11.32
N LYS A 445 -9.52 -4.40 -10.38
CA LYS A 445 -10.84 -5.05 -10.21
C LYS A 445 -11.90 -4.08 -9.72
N ASP A 446 -11.55 -3.18 -8.80
CA ASP A 446 -12.49 -2.28 -8.11
C ASP A 446 -12.51 -0.87 -8.70
N ARG A 447 -11.36 -0.19 -8.82
CA ARG A 447 -11.26 1.17 -9.38
C ARG A 447 -9.82 1.52 -9.70
N ALA A 448 -9.58 2.14 -10.86
CA ALA A 448 -8.25 2.64 -11.21
C ALA A 448 -8.28 4.01 -11.89
N LEU A 449 -7.22 4.79 -11.64
CA LEU A 449 -6.86 6.01 -12.37
C LEU A 449 -5.65 5.69 -13.22
N VAL A 450 -5.85 5.61 -14.53
CA VAL A 450 -4.82 5.27 -15.49
C VAL A 450 -4.29 6.54 -16.14
N PHE A 451 -3.01 6.83 -15.93
CA PHE A 451 -2.27 7.89 -16.61
C PHE A 451 -1.45 7.36 -17.79
N ASP A 452 -0.95 6.13 -17.69
CA ASP A 452 -0.28 5.38 -18.75
C ASP A 452 -0.19 3.90 -18.32
N LEU A 453 0.03 2.96 -19.25
CA LEU A 453 0.19 1.53 -18.96
C LEU A 453 1.30 0.91 -19.80
N HIS A 454 2.03 -0.04 -19.21
CA HIS A 454 2.90 -0.94 -19.97
C HIS A 454 2.07 -1.71 -21.02
N PRO A 455 2.58 -1.93 -22.26
CA PRO A 455 1.87 -2.66 -23.31
C PRO A 455 1.32 -4.03 -22.88
N ASP A 456 2.14 -4.83 -22.20
CA ASP A 456 1.75 -6.16 -21.70
C ASP A 456 0.53 -6.08 -20.76
N ILE A 457 0.61 -5.29 -19.68
CA ILE A 457 -0.53 -5.04 -18.77
C ILE A 457 -1.77 -4.52 -19.52
N PHE A 458 -1.60 -3.62 -20.50
CA PHE A 458 -2.73 -3.17 -21.31
C PHE A 458 -3.37 -4.34 -22.09
N ASP A 459 -2.56 -5.25 -22.63
CA ASP A 459 -3.05 -6.43 -23.33
C ASP A 459 -3.80 -7.39 -22.40
N ASP A 460 -3.33 -7.60 -21.17
CA ASP A 460 -3.99 -8.46 -20.17
C ASP A 460 -5.29 -7.85 -19.64
N VAL A 461 -5.26 -6.57 -19.24
CA VAL A 461 -6.46 -5.80 -18.84
C VAL A 461 -7.52 -5.82 -19.94
N THR A 462 -7.11 -5.74 -21.21
CA THR A 462 -8.03 -5.71 -22.35
C THR A 462 -8.28 -7.08 -23.00
N ALA A 463 -7.72 -8.17 -22.48
CA ALA A 463 -7.75 -9.49 -23.13
C ALA A 463 -9.16 -10.03 -23.42
N ARG A 464 -10.15 -9.67 -22.59
CA ARG A 464 -11.57 -10.05 -22.73
C ARG A 464 -12.43 -9.00 -23.45
N MET A 465 -11.85 -7.91 -23.94
CA MET A 465 -12.58 -6.83 -24.60
C MET A 465 -12.68 -7.03 -26.12
N PRO A 466 -13.80 -6.65 -26.76
CA PRO A 466 -13.88 -6.59 -28.22
C PRO A 466 -12.80 -5.68 -28.80
N ILE A 467 -12.22 -6.06 -29.94
CA ILE A 467 -11.16 -5.32 -30.65
C ILE A 467 -11.53 -3.85 -30.86
N THR A 468 -12.81 -3.54 -31.11
CA THR A 468 -13.31 -2.17 -31.25
C THR A 468 -13.21 -1.35 -29.97
N ARG A 469 -13.46 -1.95 -28.79
CA ARG A 469 -13.26 -1.30 -27.49
C ARG A 469 -11.78 -1.14 -27.16
N LYS A 470 -10.94 -2.14 -27.48
CA LYS A 470 -9.47 -2.06 -27.32
C LYS A 470 -8.86 -0.94 -28.18
N ALA A 471 -9.30 -0.80 -29.43
CA ALA A 471 -8.91 0.28 -30.32
C ALA A 471 -9.38 1.65 -29.84
N TRP A 472 -10.59 1.76 -29.28
CA TRP A 472 -11.07 2.99 -28.65
C TRP A 472 -10.23 3.38 -27.42
N LEU A 473 -9.91 2.43 -26.53
CA LEU A 473 -9.03 2.70 -25.38
C LEU A 473 -7.64 3.19 -25.81
N MET A 474 -7.04 2.56 -26.82
CA MET A 474 -5.78 3.03 -27.42
C MET A 474 -5.88 4.45 -27.97
N ALA A 475 -7.01 4.82 -28.61
CA ALA A 475 -7.24 6.19 -29.05
C ALA A 475 -7.41 7.17 -27.88
N GLN A 476 -8.00 6.75 -26.75
CA GLN A 476 -8.08 7.59 -25.54
C GLN A 476 -6.71 7.81 -24.88
N LEU A 477 -5.84 6.79 -24.82
CA LEU A 477 -4.47 6.94 -24.34
C LEU A 477 -3.63 7.87 -25.24
N GLN A 478 -3.81 7.80 -26.56
CA GLN A 478 -3.20 8.74 -27.51
C GLN A 478 -3.72 10.17 -27.35
N GLU A 479 -5.04 10.33 -27.13
CA GLU A 479 -5.66 11.62 -26.86
C GLU A 479 -5.15 12.25 -25.54
N MET A 480 -4.96 11.43 -24.49
CA MET A 480 -4.34 11.88 -23.25
C MET A 480 -2.91 12.38 -23.46
N GLU A 481 -2.08 11.66 -24.22
CA GLU A 481 -0.71 12.07 -24.50
C GLU A 481 -0.66 13.38 -25.30
N GLN A 482 -1.58 13.56 -26.25
CA GLN A 482 -1.73 14.84 -26.95
C GLN A 482 -2.09 15.97 -25.98
N LEU A 483 -3.11 15.79 -25.13
CA LEU A 483 -3.53 16.81 -24.14
C LEU A 483 -2.40 17.17 -23.17
N ARG A 484 -1.61 16.18 -22.70
CA ARG A 484 -0.41 16.41 -21.89
C ARG A 484 0.61 17.29 -22.62
N SER A 485 0.85 17.03 -23.90
CA SER A 485 1.78 17.81 -24.72
C SER A 485 1.31 19.25 -24.97
N GLU A 486 0.00 19.49 -24.93
CA GLU A 486 -0.63 20.82 -25.06
C GLU A 486 -0.70 21.59 -23.73
N GLY A 487 -0.37 20.94 -22.60
CA GLY A 487 -0.34 21.53 -21.26
C GLY A 487 -1.65 21.44 -20.48
N ASP A 488 -2.60 20.64 -20.96
CA ASP A 488 -3.82 20.24 -20.25
C ASP A 488 -3.60 18.92 -19.47
N LEU A 489 -4.55 18.57 -18.61
CA LEU A 489 -4.48 17.39 -17.75
C LEU A 489 -5.61 16.41 -18.11
N ALA A 490 -5.27 15.14 -18.29
CA ALA A 490 -6.23 14.08 -18.53
C ALA A 490 -5.85 12.80 -17.76
N VAL A 491 -6.87 12.04 -17.36
CA VAL A 491 -6.74 10.72 -16.72
C VAL A 491 -7.88 9.82 -17.16
N LEU A 492 -7.58 8.55 -17.41
CA LEU A 492 -8.57 7.55 -17.77
C LEU A 492 -9.02 6.82 -16.51
N GLU A 493 -10.25 7.06 -16.06
CA GLU A 493 -10.84 6.36 -14.92
C GLU A 493 -11.43 5.01 -15.39
N TYR A 494 -11.02 3.92 -14.74
CA TYR A 494 -11.70 2.63 -14.80
C TYR A 494 -12.57 2.43 -13.56
N TYR A 495 -13.84 2.09 -13.77
CA TYR A 495 -14.75 1.71 -12.71
C TYR A 495 -15.73 0.64 -13.22
N PRO A 496 -15.69 -0.61 -12.70
CA PRO A 496 -16.35 -1.77 -13.29
C PRO A 496 -17.88 -1.73 -13.22
N SER A 497 -18.42 -0.91 -12.30
CA SER A 497 -19.85 -0.74 -12.00
C SER A 497 -20.52 0.33 -12.87
N GLU A 498 -19.75 1.10 -13.66
CA GLU A 498 -20.29 2.05 -14.62
C GLU A 498 -20.41 1.45 -16.03
N ASP A 499 -21.34 1.99 -16.84
CA ASP A 499 -21.35 1.82 -18.29
C ASP A 499 -21.35 3.20 -18.97
N PRO A 500 -20.28 3.57 -19.71
CA PRO A 500 -19.07 2.77 -19.96
C PRO A 500 -18.17 2.63 -18.72
N LYS A 501 -17.57 1.44 -18.54
CA LYS A 501 -16.58 1.15 -17.47
C LYS A 501 -15.32 2.02 -17.48
N TRP A 502 -15.12 2.77 -18.56
CA TRP A 502 -13.93 3.56 -18.84
C TRP A 502 -14.37 4.98 -19.21
N SER A 503 -13.91 5.96 -18.44
CA SER A 503 -14.26 7.37 -18.60
C SER A 503 -13.00 8.22 -18.70
N LEU A 504 -12.80 8.90 -19.83
CA LEU A 504 -11.72 9.86 -20.00
C LEU A 504 -12.09 11.19 -19.33
N ARG A 505 -11.42 11.50 -18.22
CA ARG A 505 -11.59 12.71 -17.41
C ARG A 505 -10.60 13.76 -17.91
N LYS A 506 -11.06 14.98 -18.19
CA LYS A 506 -10.24 16.06 -18.79
C LYS A 506 -10.38 17.37 -18.03
N VAL A 507 -9.26 18.01 -17.73
CA VAL A 507 -9.21 19.43 -17.36
C VAL A 507 -8.66 20.21 -18.54
N ALA A 508 -9.56 20.87 -19.26
CA ALA A 508 -9.18 22.06 -20.00
C ALA A 508 -8.77 23.14 -18.99
N LYS A 509 -7.67 23.85 -19.28
CA LYS A 509 -7.17 25.01 -18.51
C LYS A 509 -8.32 25.84 -17.89
N PRO A 510 -8.54 25.78 -16.56
CA PRO A 510 -9.72 26.34 -15.92
C PRO A 510 -9.82 27.86 -16.11
N GLU A 511 -11.03 28.34 -16.43
CA GLU A 511 -11.30 29.77 -16.47
C GLU A 511 -11.00 30.43 -15.11
N SER A 512 -10.65 31.72 -15.13
CA SER A 512 -10.33 32.51 -13.92
C SER A 512 -11.39 32.48 -12.80
N LYS A 513 -12.64 32.09 -13.11
CA LYS A 513 -13.71 31.84 -12.13
C LYS A 513 -13.54 30.52 -11.40
N VAL A 514 -13.20 29.44 -12.12
CA VAL A 514 -13.01 28.09 -11.58
C VAL A 514 -11.83 28.08 -10.60
N VAL A 515 -10.72 28.76 -10.92
CA VAL A 515 -9.58 28.89 -9.98
C VAL A 515 -9.98 29.62 -8.68
N ARG A 516 -10.90 30.59 -8.75
CA ARG A 516 -11.44 31.25 -7.55
C ARG A 516 -12.35 30.34 -6.73
N GLU A 517 -13.09 29.45 -7.37
CA GLU A 517 -13.93 28.44 -6.72
C GLU A 517 -13.07 27.38 -6.01
N ILE A 518 -12.05 26.84 -6.71
CA ILE A 518 -11.06 25.92 -6.14
C ILE A 518 -10.40 26.54 -4.89
N ARG A 519 -9.91 27.78 -4.98
CA ARG A 519 -9.35 28.53 -3.84
C ARG A 519 -10.36 28.78 -2.70
N SER A 520 -11.66 28.79 -2.98
CA SER A 520 -12.68 28.93 -1.93
C SER A 520 -12.80 27.66 -1.07
N TRP A 521 -12.53 26.48 -1.64
CA TRP A 521 -12.49 25.22 -0.92
C TRP A 521 -11.31 25.15 0.05
N PHE A 522 -10.14 25.68 -0.34
CA PHE A 522 -8.96 25.78 0.53
C PHE A 522 -9.07 26.84 1.65
N ARG A 523 -10.13 27.66 1.67
CA ARG A 523 -10.41 28.62 2.76
C ARG A 523 -11.58 28.19 3.66
N ARG A 524 -12.08 26.96 3.48
CA ARG A 524 -13.23 26.40 4.20
C ARG A 524 -12.92 25.05 4.88
N GLY A 525 -11.71 24.53 4.69
CA GLY A 525 -11.15 23.47 5.53
C GLY A 525 -10.71 24.06 6.87
#